data_AF-A0A9X7PEG3-F1
#
_entry.id   AF-A0A9X7PEG3-F1
#
_cell.length_a   1.000
_cell.length_b   1.000
_cell.length_c   1.000
_cell.angle_alpha   90.00
_cell.angle_beta   90.00
_cell.angle_gamma   90.00
#
_symmetry.space_group_name_H-M   'P 1'
#
loop_
_entity.id
_entity.type
_entity.pdbx_description
1 polymer ?
#
loop_
_entity_poly.entity_id
_entity_poly.type
_entity_poly.pdbx_seq_one_letter_code
_entity_poly.pdbx_strand_id
1 'polypeptide(L)' 'MIAEILPPGVASCDAFGDSGPPAAVRLFPEEAAAVEGVVAGRLREFTTVRGCARAALARLGLPPAPLVPG' A
#
# COMPACT_ATOMS: atom_id res chain seq x y z
N MET A 1 16.40 -0.33 4.25
CA MET A 1 15.14 -0.15 3.48
C MET A 1 15.15 -1.04 2.25
N ILE A 2 14.01 -1.46 1.70
CA ILE A 2 14.02 -2.35 0.52
C ILE A 2 14.66 -1.67 -0.69
N ALA A 3 14.55 -0.34 -0.78
CA ALA A 3 15.14 0.45 -1.86
C ALA A 3 16.67 0.30 -2.00
N GLU A 4 17.38 -0.04 -0.93
CA GLU A 4 18.85 -0.15 -0.93
C GLU A 4 19.38 -1.39 -1.65
N ILE A 5 18.52 -2.38 -1.89
CA ILE A 5 18.88 -3.66 -2.52
C ILE A 5 18.30 -3.82 -3.93
N LEU A 6 17.65 -2.79 -4.47
CA LEU A 6 16.99 -2.84 -5.78
C LEU A 6 17.88 -2.25 -6.88
N PRO A 7 17.83 -2.81 -8.11
CA PRO A 7 18.55 -2.23 -9.23
C PRO A 7 17.97 -0.87 -9.65
N PRO A 8 18.74 -0.05 -10.39
CA PRO A 8 18.23 1.21 -10.94
C PRO A 8 16.97 1.01 -11.78
N GLY A 9 16.02 1.92 -11.66
CA GLY A 9 14.74 1.88 -12.39
C GLY A 9 13.61 1.12 -11.68
N VAL A 10 13.85 0.50 -10.53
CA VAL A 10 12.79 -0.13 -9.72
C VAL A 10 12.23 0.86 -8.70
N ALA A 11 10.91 1.04 -8.70
CA ALA A 11 10.22 1.82 -7.67
C ALA A 11 9.79 0.94 -6.51
N SER A 12 10.08 1.37 -5.29
CA SER A 12 9.60 0.74 -4.05
C SER A 12 9.14 1.80 -3.06
N CYS A 13 8.33 1.39 -2.09
CA CYS A 13 7.98 2.17 -0.92
C CYS A 13 7.77 1.19 0.24
N ASP A 14 8.37 1.47 1.39
CA ASP A 14 8.20 0.71 2.61
C ASP A 14 7.80 1.65 3.76
N ALA A 15 7.24 1.07 4.82
CA ALA A 15 6.84 1.79 6.02
C ALA A 15 7.09 0.89 7.24
N PHE A 16 7.57 1.49 8.32
CA PHE A 16 7.71 0.81 9.61
C PHE A 16 6.52 1.14 10.50
N GLY A 17 5.60 0.17 10.59
CA GLY A 17 4.35 0.31 11.33
C GLY A 17 3.24 1.00 10.56
N ASP A 18 2.07 1.09 11.20
CA ASP A 18 0.83 1.55 10.58
C ASP A 18 0.53 3.02 10.90
N SER A 19 1.49 3.88 10.59
CA SER A 19 1.37 5.32 10.82
C SER A 19 1.98 6.12 9.66
N GLY A 20 1.65 7.40 9.61
CA GLY A 20 2.15 8.31 8.59
C GLY A 20 1.40 8.21 7.25
N PRO A 21 1.96 8.80 6.17
CA PRO A 21 1.24 8.97 4.91
C PRO A 21 0.72 7.67 4.27
N PRO A 22 1.48 6.55 4.26
CA PRO A 22 0.98 5.29 3.69
C PRO A 22 -0.22 4.71 4.45
N ALA A 23 -0.32 4.94 5.76
CA ALA A 23 -1.43 4.46 6.59
C ALA A 23 -2.67 5.38 6.54
N ALA A 24 -2.53 6.59 5.99
CA ALA A 24 -3.60 7.59 5.93
C ALA A 24 -4.44 7.51 4.64
N VAL A 25 -4.19 6.53 3.78
CA VAL A 25 -4.90 6.38 2.51
C VAL A 25 -6.30 5.83 2.70
N ARG A 26 -7.24 6.23 1.84
CA ARG A 26 -8.55 5.58 1.77
C ARG A 26 -8.48 4.33 0.90
N LEU A 27 -9.07 3.24 1.38
CA LEU A 27 -9.25 2.04 0.57
C LEU A 27 -10.30 2.29 -0.52
N PHE A 28 -10.08 1.71 -1.68
CA PHE A 28 -11.12 1.62 -2.70
C PHE A 28 -12.23 0.66 -2.26
N PRO A 29 -13.46 0.76 -2.83
CA PRO A 29 -14.56 -0.13 -2.48
C PRO A 29 -14.20 -1.62 -2.60
N GLU A 30 -13.48 -2.01 -3.65
CA GLU A 30 -13.04 -3.38 -3.91
C GLU A 30 -12.02 -3.88 -2.87
N GLU A 31 -11.16 -2.97 -2.41
CA GLU A 31 -10.20 -3.25 -1.33
C GLU A 31 -10.89 -3.37 0.02
N ALA A 32 -11.88 -2.51 0.29
CA ALA A 32 -12.66 -2.54 1.52
C ALA A 32 -13.45 -3.85 1.66
N ALA A 33 -14.04 -4.34 0.55
CA ALA A 33 -14.72 -5.63 0.52
C ALA A 33 -13.77 -6.79 0.86
N ALA A 34 -12.52 -6.74 0.41
CA ALA A 34 -11.53 -7.80 0.68
C ALA A 34 -11.08 -7.88 2.16
N VAL A 35 -11.37 -6.85 2.96
CA VAL A 35 -11.01 -6.80 4.39
C VAL A 35 -12.24 -6.68 5.30
N GLU A 36 -13.41 -7.01 4.79
CA GLU A 36 -14.63 -7.03 5.58
C GLU A 36 -14.51 -8.03 6.76
N GLY A 37 -14.90 -7.61 7.97
CA GLY A 37 -14.84 -8.43 9.19
C GLY A 37 -13.43 -8.66 9.75
N VAL A 38 -12.39 -8.10 9.14
CA VAL A 38 -11.01 -8.27 9.57
C VAL A 38 -10.71 -7.45 10.84
N VAL A 39 -9.89 -8.01 11.74
CA VAL A 39 -9.48 -7.34 12.98
C VAL A 39 -8.71 -6.03 12.70
N ALA A 40 -8.84 -5.05 13.59
CA ALA A 40 -8.30 -3.69 13.39
C ALA A 40 -6.79 -3.65 13.08
N GLY A 41 -5.99 -4.55 13.67
CA GLY A 41 -4.55 -4.64 13.38
C GLY A 41 -4.28 -5.00 11.92
N ARG A 42 -4.99 -5.98 11.38
CA ARG A 42 -4.83 -6.43 10.00
C ARG A 42 -5.42 -5.44 9.00
N LEU A 43 -6.49 -4.73 9.35
CA LEU A 43 -7.03 -3.62 8.54
C LEU A 43 -6.01 -2.48 8.39
N ARG A 44 -5.33 -2.13 9.49
CA ARG A 44 -4.26 -1.11 9.48
C ARG A 44 -3.09 -1.53 8.59
N GLU A 45 -2.58 -2.74 8.79
CA GLU A 45 -1.50 -3.31 7.96
C GLU A 45 -1.88 -3.29 6.47
N PHE A 46 -3.09 -3.76 6.15
CA PHE A 46 -3.58 -3.77 4.77
C PHE A 46 -3.63 -2.35 4.18
N THR A 47 -4.15 -1.39 4.93
CA THR A 47 -4.21 0.02 4.50
C THR A 47 -2.83 0.59 4.25
N THR A 48 -1.88 0.37 5.16
CA THR A 48 -0.49 0.81 5.03
C THR A 48 0.16 0.26 3.77
N VAL A 49 0.02 -1.05 3.52
CA VAL A 49 0.59 -1.70 2.34
C VAL A 49 -0.03 -1.18 1.06
N ARG A 50 -1.35 -0.89 1.04
CA ARG A 50 -2.00 -0.25 -0.13
C ARG A 50 -1.53 1.19 -0.36
N GLY A 51 -1.20 1.92 0.69
CA GLY A 51 -0.57 3.25 0.56
C GLY A 51 0.83 3.16 -0.01
N CYS A 52 1.65 2.24 0.49
CA CYS A 52 3.00 2.00 -0.04
C CYS A 52 2.97 1.58 -1.51
N ALA A 53 2.10 0.64 -1.87
CA ALA A 53 1.96 0.17 -3.25
C ALA A 53 1.55 1.32 -4.20
N ARG A 54 0.56 2.14 -3.81
CA ARG A 54 0.15 3.31 -4.61
C ARG A 54 1.25 4.36 -4.72
N ALA A 55 2.01 4.61 -3.67
CA ALA A 55 3.16 5.53 -3.72
C ALA A 55 4.26 5.01 -4.66
N ALA A 56 4.54 3.71 -4.67
CA ALA A 56 5.50 3.10 -5.59
C ALA A 56 5.00 3.16 -7.04
N LEU A 57 3.73 2.85 -7.30
CA LEU A 57 3.12 2.94 -8.63
C LEU A 57 3.11 4.38 -9.17
N ALA A 58 2.85 5.37 -8.31
CA ALA A 58 2.90 6.79 -8.69
C ALA A 58 4.31 7.22 -9.15
N ARG A 59 5.38 6.67 -8.56
CA ARG A 59 6.77 6.91 -9.02
C ARG A 59 7.04 6.33 -10.41
N LEU A 60 6.24 5.36 -10.85
CA LEU A 60 6.26 4.81 -12.21
C LEU A 60 5.31 5.55 -13.17
N GLY A 61 4.64 6.62 -12.73
CA GLY A 61 3.70 7.39 -13.53
C GLY A 61 2.33 6.74 -13.70
N LEU A 62 2.00 5.73 -12.89
CA LEU A 62 0.71 5.04 -12.96
C LEU A 62 -0.32 5.74 -12.06
N PRO A 63 -1.59 5.86 -12.52
CA PRO A 63 -2.66 6.40 -11.70
C PRO A 63 -3.03 5.44 -10.56
N PRO A 64 -3.61 5.93 -9.45
CA PRO A 64 -4.13 5.08 -8.39
C PRO A 64 -5.23 4.14 -8.89
N ALA A 65 -5.14 2.86 -8.55
CA ALA A 65 -6.13 1.83 -8.86
C ALA A 65 -6.30 0.88 -7.66
N PRO A 66 -7.45 0.18 -7.53
CA PRO A 66 -7.64 -0.83 -6.49
C PRO A 66 -6.66 -1.99 -6.68
N LEU A 67 -6.04 -2.42 -5.59
CA LEU A 67 -5.18 -3.61 -5.56
C LEU A 67 -5.89 -4.70 -4.74
N VAL A 68 -6.69 -5.53 -5.39
CA VAL A 68 -7.38 -6.64 -4.72
C VAL A 68 -6.44 -7.84 -4.53
N PRO A 69 -6.58 -8.62 -3.44
CA PRO A 69 -5.95 -9.94 -3.36
C PRO A 69 -6.39 -10.82 -4.54
N GLY A 70 -5.46 -11.66 -5.03
CA GLY A 70 -5.75 -12.69 -6.03
C GLY A 70 -6.37 -13.94 -5.42
#